data_AF-A0AAE8M5E7-F1
#
_entry.id   AF-A0AAE8M5E7-F1
#
_cell.length_a   1.000
_cell.length_b   1.000
_cell.length_c   1.000
_cell.angle_alpha   90.00
_cell.angle_beta   90.00
_cell.angle_gamma   90.00
#
_symmetry.space_group_name_H-M   'P 1'
#
loop_
_entity.id
_entity.type
_entity.pdbx_description
1 polymer ?
#
loop_
_entity_poly.entity_id
_entity_poly.type
_entity_poly.pdbx_seq_one_letter_code
_entity_poly.pdbx_strand_id
1 'polypeptide(L)' 'MAIGTHPSPGPDAVVPGSDGAGIVKEVGEGLTQWKFGDRVFANFTQHHIAGRLTYELGLTQYGGEQQGILSEFLFFPRLV' A
#
# COMPACT_ATOMS: atom_id res chain seq x y z
N MET A 1 -23.93 14.53 6.09
CA MET A 1 -23.92 13.61 7.25
C MET A 1 -22.92 12.51 6.94
N ALA A 2 -21.95 12.25 7.82
CA ALA A 2 -21.12 11.05 7.69
C ALA A 2 -21.95 9.85 8.17
N ILE A 3 -22.03 8.78 7.36
CA ILE A 3 -22.85 7.59 7.66
C ILE A 3 -22.07 6.48 8.39
N GLY A 4 -20.80 6.73 8.71
CA GLY A 4 -19.95 5.78 9.44
C GLY A 4 -19.50 4.57 8.63
N THR A 5 -19.65 4.60 7.30
CA THR A 5 -19.21 3.51 6.41
C THR A 5 -18.16 4.01 5.43
N HIS A 6 -17.20 3.14 5.13
CA HIS A 6 -16.28 3.33 4.01
C HIS A 6 -16.91 2.74 2.75
N PRO A 7 -16.94 3.45 1.60
CA PRO A 7 -17.65 2.98 0.41
C PRO A 7 -16.88 1.92 -0.40
N SER A 8 -15.62 1.68 -0.06
CA SER A 8 -14.77 0.70 -0.74
C SER A 8 -15.10 -0.73 -0.32
N PRO A 9 -15.00 -1.73 -1.22
CA PRO A 9 -15.28 -3.14 -0.93
C PRO A 9 -14.20 -3.84 -0.09
N GLY A 10 -13.32 -3.10 0.59
CA GLY A 10 -12.24 -3.65 1.39
C GLY A 10 -12.67 -4.22 2.75
N PRO A 11 -11.72 -4.50 3.64
CA PRO A 11 -11.99 -5.21 4.89
C PRO A 11 -12.82 -4.39 5.89
N ASP A 12 -13.67 -5.06 6.68
CA ASP A 12 -14.56 -4.43 7.68
C ASP A 12 -13.82 -3.58 8.73
N ALA A 13 -12.60 -3.99 9.09
CA ALA A 13 -11.72 -3.27 10.01
C ALA A 13 -10.44 -2.86 9.28
N VAL A 14 -10.59 -1.93 8.33
CA VAL A 14 -9.47 -1.41 7.55
C VAL A 14 -8.55 -0.56 8.43
N VAL A 15 -7.26 -0.86 8.41
CA VAL A 15 -6.22 0.08 8.82
C VAL A 15 -6.28 1.24 7.84
N PRO A 16 -6.49 2.49 8.27
CA PRO A 16 -6.61 3.61 7.34
C PRO A 16 -5.25 4.01 6.75
N GLY A 17 -5.28 4.93 5.79
CA GLY A 17 -4.09 5.56 5.20
C GLY A 17 -3.71 4.98 3.85
N SER A 18 -3.66 5.86 2.83
CA SER A 18 -3.27 5.57 1.45
C SER A 18 -1.79 5.77 1.18
N ASP A 19 -1.21 6.81 1.81
CA ASP A 19 0.11 7.35 1.52
C ASP A 19 1.02 7.31 2.74
N GLY A 20 2.29 6.94 2.53
CA GLY A 20 3.24 6.79 3.62
C GLY A 20 4.67 6.61 3.14
N ALA A 21 5.57 7.27 3.86
CA ALA A 21 7.00 7.19 3.67
C ALA A 21 7.64 6.48 4.87
N GLY A 22 8.74 5.78 4.62
CA GLY A 22 9.42 5.04 5.67
C GLY A 22 10.89 4.77 5.36
N ILE A 23 11.49 3.96 6.21
CA ILE A 23 12.87 3.50 6.08
C ILE A 23 12.85 1.99 5.97
N VAL A 24 13.51 1.43 4.95
CA VAL A 24 13.64 -0.02 4.78
C VAL A 24 14.39 -0.61 5.98
N LYS A 25 13.74 -1.54 6.68
CA LYS A 25 14.31 -2.25 7.84
C LYS A 25 14.84 -3.63 7.50
N GLU A 26 14.23 -4.33 6.56
CA GLU A 26 14.65 -5.65 6.08
C GLU A 26 14.31 -5.79 4.60
N VAL A 27 15.07 -6.64 3.89
CA VAL A 27 14.89 -6.92 2.46
C VAL A 27 14.90 -8.42 2.26
N GLY A 28 13.87 -8.94 1.56
CA GLY A 28 13.76 -10.37 1.26
C GLY A 28 14.88 -10.87 0.33
N GLU A 29 15.19 -12.17 0.43
CA GLU A 29 16.27 -12.80 -0.33
C GLU A 29 16.12 -12.60 -1.85
N GLY A 30 17.23 -12.25 -2.52
CA GLY A 30 17.30 -12.04 -3.96
C GLY A 30 16.75 -10.69 -4.46
N LEU A 31 16.26 -9.81 -3.58
CA LEU A 31 15.96 -8.43 -3.92
C LEU A 31 17.24 -7.57 -3.87
N THR A 32 17.54 -6.85 -4.94
CA THR A 32 18.77 -6.03 -5.05
C THR A 32 18.50 -4.53 -5.18
N GLN A 33 17.24 -4.15 -5.45
CA GLN A 33 16.87 -2.75 -5.71
C GLN A 33 16.78 -1.88 -4.44
N TRP A 34 16.70 -2.51 -3.26
CA TRP A 34 16.61 -1.84 -1.97
C TRP A 34 17.68 -2.35 -1.01
N LYS A 35 18.01 -1.54 -0.01
CA LYS A 35 18.86 -1.90 1.13
C LYS A 35 18.36 -1.26 2.42
N PHE A 36 18.83 -1.80 3.56
CA PHE A 36 18.59 -1.21 4.87
C PHE A 36 18.92 0.29 4.89
N GLY A 37 18.02 1.09 5.46
CA GLY A 37 18.20 2.53 5.60
C GLY A 37 17.74 3.35 4.40
N ASP A 38 17.37 2.73 3.28
CA ASP A 38 16.78 3.45 2.16
C ASP A 38 15.46 4.11 2.59
N ARG A 39 15.29 5.38 2.21
CA ARG A 39 14.02 6.08 2.37
C ARG A 39 13.13 5.74 1.18
N VAL A 40 11.96 5.20 1.46
CA VAL A 40 11.01 4.74 0.45
C VAL A 40 9.65 5.38 0.67
N PHE A 41 8.85 5.39 -0.38
CA PHE A 41 7.45 5.79 -0.35
C PHE A 41 6.62 4.62 -0.88
N ALA A 42 5.52 4.29 -0.20
CA ALA A 42 4.63 3.24 -0.65
C ALA A 42 3.89 3.69 -1.91
N ASN A 43 3.85 2.85 -2.93
CA ASN A 43 2.88 3.03 -4.01
C ASN A 43 1.49 2.96 -3.37
N PHE A 44 0.54 3.81 -3.76
CA PHE A 44 -0.83 3.74 -3.24
C PHE A 44 -1.61 2.59 -3.89
N THR A 45 -1.44 2.43 -5.21
CA THR A 45 -2.13 1.43 -6.03
C THR A 45 -1.15 0.35 -6.43
N GLN A 46 -1.06 -0.74 -5.65
CA GLN A 46 0.10 -1.64 -5.66
C GLN A 46 0.49 -2.20 -7.02
N HIS A 47 -0.49 -2.44 -7.88
CA HIS A 47 -0.24 -3.05 -9.19
C HIS A 47 -0.19 -2.03 -10.33
N HIS A 48 -0.34 -0.73 -10.04
CA HIS A 48 -0.29 0.32 -11.05
C HIS A 48 1.13 0.86 -11.21
N ILE A 49 1.84 0.30 -12.20
CA ILE A 49 3.21 0.72 -12.54
C ILE A 49 3.19 1.87 -13.55
N ALA A 50 2.31 1.75 -14.54
CA ALA A 50 2.19 2.67 -15.66
C ALA A 50 0.87 2.49 -16.39
N GLY A 51 0.54 3.45 -17.26
CA GLY A 51 -0.63 3.37 -18.13
C GLY A 51 -1.92 3.84 -17.46
N ARG A 52 -3.05 3.52 -18.09
CA ARG A 52 -4.37 3.94 -17.62
C ARG A 52 -4.79 3.10 -16.42
N LEU A 53 -5.29 3.76 -15.38
CA LEU A 53 -5.90 3.08 -14.24
C LEU A 53 -7.18 2.35 -14.70
N THR A 54 -7.28 1.07 -14.34
CA THR A 54 -8.48 0.25 -14.54
C THR A 54 -9.19 0.03 -13.21
N TYR A 55 -10.41 -0.50 -13.26
CA TYR A 55 -11.15 -0.84 -12.04
C TYR A 55 -10.41 -1.90 -11.21
N GLU A 56 -9.86 -2.91 -11.87
CA GLU A 56 -9.10 -4.00 -11.23
C GLU A 56 -7.84 -3.49 -10.54
N LEU A 57 -7.15 -2.51 -11.14
CA LEU A 57 -6.02 -1.84 -10.49
C LEU A 57 -6.48 -1.03 -9.28
N GLY A 58 -7.64 -0.36 -9.37
CA GLY A 58 -8.25 0.36 -8.25
C GLY A 58 -8.46 -0.53 -7.01
N LEU A 59 -8.80 -1.81 -7.20
CA LEU A 59 -8.92 -2.79 -6.11
C LEU A 59 -7.61 -3.10 -5.36
N THR A 60 -6.50 -2.50 -5.78
CA THR A 60 -5.17 -2.66 -5.16
C THR A 60 -4.74 -1.45 -4.32
N GLN A 61 -5.69 -0.58 -4.01
CA GLN A 61 -5.48 0.65 -3.26
C GLN A 61 -5.46 0.42 -1.75
N TYR A 62 -4.54 1.09 -1.06
CA TYR A 62 -4.38 0.99 0.39
C TYR A 62 -5.32 1.90 1.19
N GLY A 63 -5.83 1.38 2.30
CA GLY A 63 -6.66 2.15 3.24
C GLY A 63 -8.13 2.27 2.80
N GLY A 64 -8.49 1.59 1.72
CA GLY A 64 -9.85 1.45 1.23
C GLY A 64 -10.15 0.02 0.85
N GLU A 65 -9.59 -0.41 -0.28
CA GLU A 65 -9.81 -1.70 -0.94
C GLU A 65 -8.97 -2.79 -0.27
N GLN A 66 -7.80 -2.41 0.22
CA GLN A 66 -6.88 -3.23 1.02
C GLN A 66 -6.57 -2.56 2.35
N GLN A 67 -5.94 -3.32 3.25
CA GLN A 67 -5.40 -2.77 4.50
C GLN A 67 -4.46 -1.60 4.21
N GLY A 68 -4.67 -0.47 4.87
CA GLY A 68 -3.85 0.72 4.70
C GLY A 68 -2.55 0.70 5.47
N ILE A 69 -1.91 1.86 5.47
CA ILE A 69 -0.51 1.99 5.87
C ILE A 69 -0.27 2.84 7.12
N LEU A 70 -1.33 3.20 7.85
CA LEU A 70 -1.20 3.85 9.16
C LEU A 70 -0.78 2.82 10.24
N SER A 71 0.47 2.37 10.15
CA SER A 71 1.12 1.39 11.02
C SER A 71 2.59 1.78 11.21
N GLU A 72 3.22 1.29 12.27
CA GLU A 72 4.67 1.45 12.50
C GLU A 72 5.52 0.58 11.55
N PHE A 73 4.98 -0.57 11.16
CA PHE A 73 5.64 -1.53 10.26
C PHE A 73 4.67 -2.07 9.23
N LEU A 74 5.18 -2.27 8.01
CA LEU A 74 4.46 -2.76 6.84
C LEU A 74 5.36 -3.68 6.03
N PHE A 75 4.76 -4.66 5.39
CA PHE A 75 5.43 -5.60 4.52
C PHE A 75 4.89 -5.44 3.11
N PHE A 76 5.78 -5.22 2.16
CA PHE A 76 5.44 -5.11 0.75
C PHE A 76 5.87 -6.38 0.02
N PRO A 77 5.01 -6.98 -0.81
CA PRO A 77 5.44 -8.07 -1.69
C PRO A 77 6.46 -7.56 -2.70
N ARG A 78 7.15 -8.47 -3.41
CA ARG A 78 8.00 -8.13 -4.56
C ARG A 78 7.11 -7.70 -5.74
N LEU A 79 6.51 -6.51 -5.65
CA LEU A 79 6.02 -5.69 -6.75
C LEU A 79 6.04 -4.24 -6.23
N VAL A 80 6.84 -3.40 -6.90
CA VAL A 80 6.89 -1.92 -6.76
C VAL A 80 5.66 -1.31 -7.38
#